data_AF-A0AAJ0AQQ4-F1
#
_entry.id   AF-A0AAJ0AQQ4-F1
#
_cell.length_a   1.000
_cell.length_b   1.000
_cell.length_c   1.000
_cell.angle_alpha   90.00
_cell.angle_beta   90.00
_cell.angle_gamma   90.00
#
_symmetry.space_group_name_H-M   'P 1'
#
loop_
_entity.id
_entity.type
_entity.pdbx_description
1 polymer ?
#
loop_
_entity_poly.entity_id
_entity_poly.type
_entity_poly.pdbx_seq_one_letter_code
_entity_poly.pdbx_strand_id
1 'polypeptide(L)'
;MFSKTVTRRFASSLRSAAARQRQQPQQLRAQAQRRWATAAPKPGSGPLMERRADRELPDLNQITFRWSRTLPLFAAAIALSSIAIFNYQKSSSPVIASTLYALRTSPKAREYLGDEVQFKHQIPWIAGEMNQLHGRIDISFSVKGSRNEAVMKFASYRTSHKGLFETTEWSLETPDGRVIDLLDGADPFKGSIPGDDLSDDDLEAVVSAAETRGFRQNIK
;
A
#
# COMPACT_ATOMS: atom_id res chain seq x y z
N MET A 1 -14.54 -80.10 -16.79
CA MET A 1 -13.41 -80.47 -17.67
C MET A 1 -12.67 -79.21 -18.06
N PHE A 2 -11.36 -79.18 -17.80
CA PHE A 2 -10.45 -78.08 -18.10
C PHE A 2 -10.25 -77.94 -19.62
N SER A 3 -10.13 -76.71 -20.13
CA SER A 3 -8.97 -76.36 -20.96
C SER A 3 -8.83 -74.84 -21.12
N LYS A 4 -7.57 -74.42 -20.98
CA LYS A 4 -7.01 -73.10 -21.23
C LYS A 4 -6.88 -72.88 -22.74
N THR A 5 -7.07 -71.65 -23.22
CA THR A 5 -6.04 -70.93 -23.99
C THR A 5 -6.42 -69.47 -24.24
N VAL A 6 -5.46 -68.63 -23.86
CA VAL A 6 -5.32 -67.20 -24.14
C VAL A 6 -4.78 -67.02 -25.55
N THR A 7 -5.32 -66.12 -26.38
CA THR A 7 -4.49 -65.20 -27.19
C THR A 7 -5.28 -64.06 -27.84
N ARG A 8 -4.91 -62.83 -27.42
CA ARG A 8 -4.66 -61.61 -28.21
C ARG A 8 -5.58 -61.28 -29.40
N ARG A 9 -6.37 -60.19 -29.27
CA ARG A 9 -6.37 -59.02 -30.19
C ARG A 9 -6.88 -57.76 -29.48
N PHE A 10 -6.01 -57.06 -28.78
CA PHE A 10 -6.14 -55.62 -28.53
C PHE A 10 -5.21 -54.91 -29.52
N ALA A 11 -5.76 -53.90 -30.23
CA ALA A 11 -5.10 -52.73 -30.81
C ALA A 11 -5.62 -52.43 -32.23
N SER A 12 -6.41 -51.37 -32.37
CA SER A 12 -6.22 -50.34 -33.43
C SER A 12 -7.42 -49.38 -33.52
N SER A 13 -7.57 -48.46 -32.55
CA SER A 13 -8.38 -47.26 -32.78
C SER A 13 -8.06 -46.13 -31.80
N LEU A 14 -6.79 -45.75 -31.67
CA LEU A 14 -6.39 -44.48 -31.02
C LEU A 14 -5.18 -43.88 -31.74
N ARG A 15 -5.35 -43.44 -32.98
CA ARG A 15 -4.37 -42.61 -33.69
C ARG A 15 -5.06 -41.59 -34.59
N SER A 16 -5.84 -40.69 -34.01
CA SER A 16 -6.34 -39.50 -34.71
C SER A 16 -7.05 -38.51 -33.79
N ALA A 17 -6.39 -38.09 -32.70
CA ALA A 17 -6.92 -36.99 -31.86
C ALA A 17 -5.84 -36.13 -31.18
N ALA A 18 -4.57 -36.22 -31.60
CA ALA A 18 -3.45 -35.54 -30.93
C ALA A 18 -2.69 -34.53 -31.81
N ALA A 19 -3.27 -34.05 -32.92
CA ALA A 19 -2.57 -33.20 -33.89
C ALA A 19 -3.29 -31.87 -34.24
N ARG A 20 -4.26 -31.40 -33.45
CA ARG A 20 -4.99 -30.14 -33.76
C ARG A 20 -4.98 -29.06 -32.69
N GLN A 21 -4.24 -29.20 -31.60
CA GLN A 21 -4.33 -28.24 -30.49
C GLN A 21 -2.97 -27.75 -29.97
N ARG A 22 -2.03 -27.48 -30.88
CA ARG A 22 -0.72 -26.88 -30.55
C ARG A 22 -0.24 -25.81 -31.53
N GLN A 23 -1.15 -25.08 -32.17
CA GLN A 23 -0.79 -23.95 -33.02
C GLN A 23 -1.71 -22.77 -32.79
N GLN A 24 -1.58 -22.07 -31.66
CA GLN A 24 -1.97 -20.66 -31.49
C GLN A 24 -1.58 -20.20 -30.08
N PRO A 25 -0.34 -19.70 -29.91
CA PRO A 25 -0.23 -18.33 -29.39
C PRO A 25 0.86 -17.48 -30.07
N GLN A 26 1.56 -17.99 -31.09
CA GLN A 26 2.68 -17.26 -31.71
C GLN A 26 2.26 -16.18 -32.71
N GLN A 27 1.07 -16.26 -33.31
CA GLN A 27 0.63 -15.27 -34.30
C GLN A 27 0.22 -13.92 -33.69
N LEU A 28 -0.30 -13.91 -32.45
CA LEU A 28 -0.72 -12.67 -31.78
C LEU A 28 0.47 -11.82 -31.30
N ARG A 29 1.62 -12.43 -30.99
CA ARG A 29 2.85 -11.71 -30.62
C ARG A 29 3.55 -11.07 -31.82
N ALA A 30 3.52 -11.72 -33.00
CA ALA A 30 4.18 -11.21 -34.19
C ALA A 30 3.49 -9.98 -34.82
N GLN A 31 2.17 -9.81 -34.63
CA GLN A 31 1.43 -8.65 -35.12
C GLN A 31 1.65 -7.38 -34.27
N ALA A 32 1.87 -7.53 -32.96
CA ALA A 32 2.08 -6.40 -32.05
C ALA A 32 3.44 -5.69 -32.26
N GLN A 33 4.43 -6.39 -32.81
CA GLN A 33 5.81 -5.88 -32.95
C GLN A 33 6.08 -5.07 -34.22
N ARG A 34 5.12 -4.93 -35.15
CA ARG A 34 5.34 -4.23 -36.44
C ARG A 34 4.88 -2.77 -36.49
N ARG A 35 4.58 -2.15 -35.34
CA ARG A 35 4.04 -0.78 -35.29
C ARG A 35 5.09 0.34 -35.36
N TRP A 36 6.39 0.03 -35.29
CA TRP A 36 7.46 1.03 -35.20
C TRP A 36 8.54 0.88 -36.28
N ALA A 37 8.38 -0.05 -37.22
CA ALA A 37 9.27 -0.22 -38.37
C ALA A 37 8.59 0.22 -39.67
N THR A 38 8.03 1.44 -39.69
CA THR A 38 7.71 2.08 -40.97
C THR A 38 9.01 2.63 -41.52
N ALA A 39 9.49 2.08 -42.63
CA ALA A 39 10.71 2.58 -43.28
C ALA A 39 10.58 4.09 -43.54
N ALA A 40 11.68 4.83 -43.37
CA ALA A 40 11.71 6.26 -43.68
C ALA A 40 11.23 6.48 -45.13
N PRO A 41 10.31 7.43 -45.38
CA PRO A 41 9.83 7.68 -46.73
C PRO A 41 11.00 8.08 -47.63
N LYS A 42 11.19 7.37 -48.74
CA LYS A 42 12.18 7.70 -49.77
C LYS A 42 11.77 9.00 -50.50
N PRO A 43 12.70 9.76 -51.10
CA PRO A 43 12.38 10.95 -51.90
C PRO A 43 11.36 10.60 -53.00
N GLY A 44 10.23 11.31 -53.05
CA GLY A 44 9.12 11.04 -53.97
C GLY A 44 8.19 9.88 -53.59
N SER A 45 8.50 9.11 -52.53
CA SER A 45 7.63 8.05 -52.03
C SER A 45 6.76 8.55 -50.87
N GLY A 46 5.66 9.19 -51.24
CA GLY A 46 4.52 9.37 -50.36
C GLY A 46 4.34 10.76 -49.75
N PRO A 47 3.13 11.01 -49.24
CA PRO A 47 2.57 12.34 -48.99
C PRO A 47 3.14 13.06 -47.76
N LEU A 48 4.15 12.48 -47.10
CA LEU A 48 4.76 13.03 -45.89
C LEU A 48 5.95 13.96 -46.18
N MET A 49 6.58 13.80 -47.36
CA MET A 49 7.78 14.56 -47.74
C MET A 49 7.51 15.64 -48.80
N GLU A 50 6.31 15.65 -49.39
CA GLU A 50 5.90 16.66 -50.37
C GLU A 50 4.89 17.61 -49.71
N ARG A 51 5.28 18.89 -49.54
CA ARG A 51 4.40 19.93 -49.00
C ARG A 51 3.42 20.37 -50.09
N ARG A 52 2.47 19.50 -50.46
CA ARG A 52 1.37 19.86 -51.37
C ARG A 52 0.37 20.74 -50.62
N ALA A 53 0.05 21.91 -51.18
CA ALA A 53 -0.93 22.84 -50.63
C ALA A 53 -2.37 22.28 -50.69
N ASP A 54 -2.62 21.32 -51.58
CA ASP A 54 -3.95 20.77 -51.88
C ASP A 54 -4.29 19.51 -51.05
N ARG A 55 -3.57 19.29 -49.93
CA ARG A 55 -3.82 18.16 -49.04
C ARG A 55 -4.85 18.57 -47.99
N GLU A 56 -6.03 17.95 -48.05
CA GLU A 56 -7.04 18.09 -47.01
C GLU A 56 -6.46 17.75 -45.63
N LEU A 57 -6.77 18.59 -44.64
CA LEU A 57 -6.35 18.35 -43.26
C LEU A 57 -6.93 17.01 -42.79
N PRO A 58 -6.21 16.23 -41.97
CA PRO A 58 -6.77 15.03 -41.36
C PRO A 58 -8.10 15.36 -40.69
N ASP A 59 -9.14 14.61 -41.05
CA ASP A 59 -10.49 14.86 -40.55
C ASP A 59 -10.50 14.73 -39.02
N LEU A 60 -10.97 15.78 -38.33
CA LEU A 60 -10.99 15.87 -36.88
C LEU A 60 -11.84 14.75 -36.26
N ASN A 61 -12.78 14.20 -37.02
CA ASN A 61 -13.57 13.03 -36.63
C ASN A 61 -12.72 11.76 -36.43
N GLN A 62 -11.50 11.70 -36.99
CA GLN A 62 -10.56 10.61 -36.79
C GLN A 62 -9.80 10.71 -35.45
N ILE A 63 -9.77 11.90 -34.85
CA ILE A 63 -9.17 12.17 -33.54
C ILE A 63 -10.20 11.80 -32.46
N THR A 64 -10.51 10.51 -32.36
CA THR A 64 -11.39 10.01 -31.29
C THR A 64 -10.60 9.75 -30.01
N PHE A 65 -11.27 9.88 -28.86
CA PHE A 65 -10.69 9.61 -27.55
C PHE A 65 -10.52 8.10 -27.31
N ARG A 66 -9.57 7.49 -28.04
CA ARG A 66 -9.31 6.03 -28.07
C ARG A 66 -8.83 5.49 -26.71
N TRP A 67 -8.37 6.37 -25.82
CA TRP A 67 -7.90 6.02 -24.48
C TRP A 67 -9.02 6.01 -23.44
N SER A 68 -10.26 6.41 -23.77
CA SER A 68 -11.43 6.30 -22.88
C SER A 68 -11.58 4.94 -22.22
N ARG A 69 -11.20 3.86 -22.91
CA ARG A 69 -11.33 2.49 -22.41
C ARG A 69 -10.17 2.06 -21.51
N THR A 70 -8.98 2.61 -21.71
CA THR A 70 -7.78 2.28 -20.91
C THR A 70 -7.57 3.24 -19.74
N LEU A 71 -8.06 4.48 -19.85
CA LEU A 71 -7.98 5.50 -18.82
C LEU A 71 -8.62 5.08 -17.48
N PRO A 72 -9.83 4.47 -17.42
CA PRO A 72 -10.39 4.03 -16.14
C PRO A 72 -9.58 2.89 -15.52
N LEU A 73 -9.02 1.99 -16.34
CA LEU A 73 -8.15 0.92 -15.85
C LEU A 73 -6.85 1.49 -15.26
N PHE A 74 -6.25 2.46 -15.96
CA PHE A 74 -5.06 3.16 -15.48
C PHE A 74 -5.34 3.92 -14.18
N ALA A 75 -6.43 4.69 -14.14
CA ALA A 75 -6.85 5.42 -12.95
C ALA A 75 -7.11 4.47 -11.77
N ALA A 76 -7.75 3.32 -12.01
CA ALA A 76 -7.98 2.29 -11.00
C ALA A 76 -6.66 1.68 -10.49
N ALA A 77 -5.70 1.41 -11.38
CA ALA A 77 -4.39 0.90 -10.98
C ALA A 77 -3.62 1.93 -10.12
N ILE A 78 -3.67 3.21 -10.50
CA ILE A 78 -3.08 4.31 -9.73
C ILE A 78 -3.76 4.42 -8.37
N ALA A 79 -5.08 4.45 -8.32
CA ALA A 79 -5.84 4.55 -7.07
C ALA A 79 -5.55 3.38 -6.12
N LEU A 80 -5.52 2.14 -6.64
CA LEU A 80 -5.16 0.95 -5.86
C LEU A 80 -3.74 1.07 -5.30
N SER A 81 -2.79 1.51 -6.13
CA SER A 81 -1.40 1.71 -5.73
C SER A 81 -1.26 2.82 -4.68
N SER A 82 -2.01 3.91 -4.82
CA SER A 82 -2.08 5.01 -3.84
C SER A 82 -2.59 4.52 -2.49
N ILE A 83 -3.66 3.74 -2.46
CA ILE A 83 -4.19 3.17 -1.21
C ILE A 83 -3.13 2.28 -0.54
N ALA A 84 -2.44 1.45 -1.33
CA ALA A 84 -1.40 0.56 -0.81
C ALA A 84 -0.22 1.35 -0.21
N ILE A 85 0.28 2.39 -0.89
CA ILE A 85 1.42 3.17 -0.40
C ILE A 85 1.06 3.98 0.86
N PHE A 86 -0.14 4.56 0.92
CA PHE A 86 -0.58 5.28 2.13
C PHE A 86 -0.78 4.34 3.32
N ASN A 87 -1.34 3.15 3.09
CA ASN A 87 -1.46 2.15 4.15
C ASN A 87 -0.07 1.67 4.63
N TYR A 88 0.88 1.49 3.71
CA TYR A 88 2.26 1.15 4.07
C TYR A 88 2.90 2.25 4.92
N GLN A 89 2.80 3.52 4.50
CA GLN A 89 3.28 4.66 5.29
C GLN A 89 2.67 4.71 6.69
N LYS A 90 1.36 4.45 6.82
CA LYS A 90 0.71 4.33 8.13
C LYS A 90 1.33 3.19 8.93
N SER A 91 1.44 1.99 8.37
CA SER A 91 1.95 0.79 9.03
C SER A 91 3.40 0.92 9.54
N SER A 92 4.22 1.71 8.84
CA SER A 92 5.61 1.96 9.19
C SER A 92 5.81 3.22 10.05
N SER A 93 4.73 3.81 10.56
CA SER A 93 4.82 5.01 11.40
C SER A 93 5.35 4.69 12.81
N PRO A 94 6.08 5.62 13.45
CA PRO A 94 6.62 5.39 14.80
C PRO A 94 5.54 5.19 15.87
N VAL A 95 4.36 5.80 15.70
CA VAL A 95 3.21 5.62 16.59
C VAL A 95 2.81 4.14 16.65
N ILE A 96 2.80 3.45 15.51
CA ILE A 96 2.44 2.03 15.47
C ILE A 96 3.54 1.16 16.11
N ALA A 97 4.81 1.49 15.90
CA ALA A 97 5.91 0.81 16.58
C ALA A 97 5.83 0.98 18.12
N SER A 98 5.53 2.19 18.60
CA SER A 98 5.36 2.49 20.03
C SER A 98 4.17 1.75 20.62
N THR A 99 3.01 1.80 19.97
CA THR A 99 1.80 1.09 20.43
C THR A 99 1.97 -0.43 20.44
N LEU A 100 2.64 -1.02 19.44
CA LEU A 100 3.00 -2.44 19.47
C LEU A 100 3.95 -2.79 20.61
N TYR A 101 4.92 -1.92 20.90
CA TYR A 101 5.83 -2.13 22.02
C TYR A 101 5.08 -2.07 23.35
N ALA A 102 4.21 -1.08 23.55
CA ALA A 102 3.36 -0.96 24.73
C ALA A 102 2.45 -2.19 24.93
N LEU A 103 1.92 -2.76 23.84
CA LEU A 103 1.16 -4.02 23.90
C LEU A 103 2.02 -5.20 24.39
N ARG A 104 3.30 -5.24 24.02
CA ARG A 104 4.22 -6.31 24.45
C ARG A 104 4.63 -6.19 25.90
N THR A 105 4.65 -4.99 26.45
CA THR A 105 5.04 -4.75 27.85
C THR A 105 3.85 -4.73 28.81
N SER A 106 2.63 -4.47 28.32
CA SER A 106 1.42 -4.42 29.14
C SER A 106 1.03 -5.79 29.71
N PRO A 107 0.85 -5.93 31.03
CA PRO A 107 0.45 -7.19 31.65
C PRO A 107 -0.93 -7.64 31.20
N LYS A 108 -1.92 -6.73 31.17
CA LYS A 108 -3.29 -7.02 30.71
C LYS A 108 -3.34 -7.50 29.27
N ALA A 109 -2.56 -6.88 28.38
CA ALA A 109 -2.48 -7.29 26.99
C ALA A 109 -1.87 -8.69 26.85
N ARG A 110 -0.80 -8.98 27.61
CA ARG A 110 -0.13 -10.30 27.62
C ARG A 110 -1.00 -11.41 28.20
N GLU A 111 -1.83 -11.12 29.20
CA GLU A 111 -2.76 -12.11 29.74
C GLU A 111 -3.69 -12.68 28.65
N TYR A 112 -4.18 -11.81 27.76
CA TYR A 112 -5.08 -12.20 26.68
C TYR A 112 -4.34 -12.68 25.40
N LEU A 113 -3.41 -11.88 24.86
CA LEU A 113 -2.74 -12.16 23.59
C LEU A 113 -1.60 -13.20 23.74
N GLY A 114 -0.99 -13.28 24.91
CA GLY A 114 0.21 -14.07 25.16
C GLY A 114 1.50 -13.29 24.88
N ASP A 115 2.54 -14.03 24.51
CA ASP A 115 3.85 -13.49 24.17
C ASP A 115 3.96 -13.23 22.64
N GLU A 116 5.06 -12.58 22.22
CA GLU A 116 5.37 -12.31 20.80
C GLU A 116 4.25 -11.59 20.01
N VAL A 117 3.71 -10.50 20.55
CA VAL A 117 2.67 -9.73 19.86
C VAL A 117 3.21 -9.11 18.57
N GLN A 118 2.59 -9.45 17.44
CA GLN A 118 2.89 -8.95 16.09
C GLN A 118 1.61 -8.53 15.37
N PHE A 119 1.76 -7.97 14.16
CA PHE A 119 0.62 -7.82 13.26
C PHE A 119 0.05 -9.18 12.88
N LYS A 120 -1.28 -9.25 12.74
CA LYS A 120 -1.96 -10.47 12.27
C LYS A 120 -1.56 -10.86 10.84
N HIS A 121 -1.30 -9.86 10.00
CA HIS A 121 -1.01 -10.04 8.57
C HIS A 121 0.32 -9.38 8.19
N GLN A 122 0.99 -9.90 7.16
CA GLN A 122 2.24 -9.34 6.65
C GLN A 122 2.06 -7.93 6.08
N ILE A 123 0.91 -7.67 5.45
CA ILE A 123 0.49 -6.34 5.03
C ILE A 123 -0.69 -5.96 5.94
N PRO A 124 -0.43 -5.32 7.09
CA PRO A 124 -1.49 -4.95 8.02
C PRO A 124 -2.33 -3.82 7.44
N TRP A 125 -3.65 -3.92 7.57
CA TRP A 125 -4.55 -2.83 7.23
C TRP A 125 -4.72 -1.93 8.45
N ILE A 126 -4.33 -0.66 8.33
CA ILE A 126 -4.47 0.33 9.40
C ILE A 126 -5.67 1.21 9.08
N ALA A 127 -6.78 0.96 9.75
CA ALA A 127 -7.98 1.78 9.62
C ALA A 127 -7.88 3.03 10.51
N GLY A 128 -8.58 4.09 10.11
CA GLY A 128 -8.65 5.34 10.86
C GLY A 128 -7.71 6.46 10.37
N GLU A 129 -7.70 7.54 11.14
CA GLU A 129 -6.94 8.78 10.89
C GLU A 129 -5.59 8.73 11.63
N MET A 130 -4.52 8.96 10.88
CA MET A 130 -3.17 9.17 11.43
C MET A 130 -2.70 10.54 10.98
N ASN A 131 -2.96 11.55 11.79
CA ASN A 131 -2.60 12.93 11.51
C ASN A 131 -1.76 13.52 12.65
N GLN A 132 -0.50 13.10 12.69
CA GLN A 132 0.46 13.54 13.70
C GLN A 132 0.67 15.06 13.69
N LEU A 133 0.63 15.70 12.51
CA LEU A 133 0.81 17.15 12.37
C LEU A 133 -0.30 17.94 13.10
N HIS A 134 -1.56 17.57 12.87
CA HIS A 134 -2.71 18.19 13.53
C HIS A 134 -3.00 17.58 14.91
N GLY A 135 -2.16 16.66 15.38
CA GLY A 135 -2.29 16.06 16.70
C GLY A 135 -3.54 15.18 16.85
N ARG A 136 -4.04 14.57 15.79
CA ARG A 136 -5.20 13.66 15.84
C ARG A 136 -4.81 12.29 15.35
N ILE A 137 -4.94 11.30 16.23
CA ILE A 137 -4.64 9.90 15.95
C ILE A 137 -5.83 9.10 16.43
N ASP A 138 -6.49 8.40 15.52
CA ASP A 138 -7.51 7.41 15.81
C ASP A 138 -7.26 6.25 14.85
N ILE A 139 -6.64 5.20 15.36
CA ILE A 139 -6.25 4.05 14.55
C ILE A 139 -6.74 2.75 15.13
N SER A 140 -7.03 1.82 14.23
CA SER A 140 -7.31 0.44 14.57
C SER A 140 -6.60 -0.53 13.64
N PHE A 141 -6.07 -1.60 14.21
CA PHE A 141 -5.41 -2.65 13.45
C PHE A 141 -5.41 -4.00 14.16
N SER A 142 -5.36 -5.08 13.37
CA SER A 142 -5.37 -6.45 13.88
C SER A 142 -3.99 -6.90 14.35
N VAL A 143 -3.93 -7.39 15.59
CA VAL A 143 -2.73 -7.94 16.23
C VAL A 143 -2.94 -9.41 16.56
N LYS A 144 -1.84 -10.16 16.58
CA LYS A 144 -1.80 -11.57 16.93
C LYS A 144 -0.64 -11.81 17.90
N GLY A 145 -0.93 -12.48 19.01
CA GLY A 145 0.09 -13.01 19.92
C GLY A 145 0.16 -14.54 19.83
N SER A 146 0.87 -15.14 20.77
CA SER A 146 1.05 -16.59 20.84
C SER A 146 -0.22 -17.36 21.19
N ARG A 147 -1.16 -16.73 21.91
CA ARG A 147 -2.42 -17.37 22.36
C ARG A 147 -3.60 -16.99 21.48
N ASN A 148 -3.84 -15.69 21.33
CA ASN A 148 -5.04 -15.15 20.70
C ASN A 148 -4.72 -14.01 19.72
N GLU A 149 -5.73 -13.62 18.96
CA GLU A 149 -5.74 -12.44 18.11
C GLU A 149 -6.78 -11.43 18.62
N ALA A 150 -6.55 -10.15 18.34
CA ALA A 150 -7.47 -9.07 18.71
C ALA A 150 -7.32 -7.90 17.72
N VAL A 151 -8.27 -6.99 17.73
CA VAL A 151 -8.15 -5.68 17.08
C VAL A 151 -7.77 -4.67 18.15
N MET A 152 -6.61 -4.03 18.01
CA MET A 152 -6.23 -2.94 18.89
C MET A 152 -6.81 -1.63 18.37
N LYS A 153 -7.34 -0.81 19.28
CA LYS A 153 -7.77 0.56 19.05
C LYS A 153 -6.91 1.50 19.88
N PHE A 154 -6.45 2.57 19.24
CA PHE A 154 -5.67 3.61 19.87
C PHE A 154 -6.15 4.97 19.38
N ALA A 155 -6.61 5.80 20.31
CA ALA A 155 -7.01 7.17 20.05
C ALA A 155 -6.24 8.12 20.96
N SER A 156 -5.64 9.14 20.36
CA SER A 156 -4.94 10.21 21.04
C SER A 156 -5.18 11.53 20.33
N TYR A 157 -5.36 12.59 21.12
CA TYR A 157 -5.49 13.95 20.60
C TYR A 157 -4.50 14.90 21.27
N ARG A 158 -4.22 16.01 20.59
CA ARG A 158 -3.45 17.13 21.09
C ARG A 158 -4.13 18.43 20.68
N THR A 159 -4.38 19.31 21.65
CA THR A 159 -5.13 20.56 21.42
C THR A 159 -4.29 21.68 20.81
N SER A 160 -2.97 21.70 21.06
CA SER A 160 -2.04 22.73 20.57
C SER A 160 -0.89 22.10 19.79
N HIS A 161 -0.34 22.76 18.77
CA HIS A 161 0.84 22.26 18.05
C HIS A 161 2.05 21.96 18.95
N LYS A 162 2.12 22.59 20.14
CA LYS A 162 3.15 22.38 21.16
C LYS A 162 2.67 21.57 22.38
N GLY A 163 1.42 21.14 22.39
CA GLY A 163 0.88 20.39 23.53
C GLY A 163 1.44 18.97 23.61
N LEU A 164 1.31 18.34 24.77
CA LEU A 164 1.54 16.90 24.90
C LEU A 164 0.39 16.14 24.26
N PHE A 165 0.69 14.95 23.75
CA PHE A 165 -0.36 14.02 23.32
C PHE A 165 -1.08 13.43 24.53
N GLU A 166 -2.41 13.49 24.51
CA GLU A 166 -3.27 12.85 25.51
C GLU A 166 -3.90 11.60 24.91
N THR A 167 -3.58 10.42 25.46
CA THR A 167 -4.25 9.18 25.05
C THR A 167 -5.65 9.13 25.65
N THR A 168 -6.66 9.05 24.79
CA THR A 168 -8.07 8.95 25.18
C THR A 168 -8.54 7.50 25.23
N GLU A 169 -8.10 6.69 24.27
CA GLU A 169 -8.48 5.29 24.19
C GLU A 169 -7.26 4.43 23.90
N TRP A 170 -7.09 3.38 24.68
CA TRP A 170 -6.19 2.29 24.36
C TRP A 170 -6.81 0.97 24.78
N SER A 171 -7.37 0.25 23.82
CA SER A 171 -8.20 -0.92 24.08
C SER A 171 -7.91 -2.07 23.12
N LEU A 172 -8.17 -3.30 23.57
CA LEU A 172 -8.14 -4.51 22.75
C LEU A 172 -9.54 -5.07 22.60
N GLU A 173 -10.03 -5.14 21.37
CA GLU A 173 -11.28 -5.78 21.02
C GLU A 173 -11.02 -7.22 20.56
N THR A 174 -11.55 -8.16 21.34
CA THR A 174 -11.47 -9.59 21.03
C THR A 174 -12.42 -9.95 19.88
N PRO A 175 -12.17 -11.07 19.15
CA PRO A 175 -13.08 -11.54 18.10
C PRO A 175 -14.51 -11.83 18.60
N ASP A 176 -14.64 -12.10 19.90
CA ASP A 176 -15.91 -12.36 20.58
C ASP A 176 -16.68 -11.07 20.96
N GLY A 177 -16.12 -9.89 20.66
CA GLY A 177 -16.72 -8.58 20.93
C GLY A 177 -16.48 -8.05 22.35
N ARG A 178 -15.69 -8.76 23.18
CA ARG A 178 -15.24 -8.24 24.48
C ARG A 178 -14.15 -7.19 24.27
N VAL A 179 -14.32 -6.01 24.88
CA VAL A 179 -13.32 -4.94 24.90
C VAL A 179 -12.54 -4.98 26.22
N ILE A 180 -11.22 -5.00 26.12
CA ILE A 180 -10.29 -4.99 27.25
C ILE A 180 -9.61 -3.62 27.24
N ASP A 181 -9.90 -2.80 28.23
CA ASP A 181 -9.25 -1.51 28.41
C ASP A 181 -7.84 -1.70 29.00
N LEU A 182 -6.85 -1.14 28.32
CA LEU A 182 -5.44 -1.21 28.69
C LEU A 182 -4.93 0.05 29.38
N LEU A 183 -5.74 1.11 29.44
CA LEU A 183 -5.35 2.40 30.01
C LEU A 183 -5.50 2.41 31.54
N ASP A 184 -4.48 1.97 32.29
CA ASP A 184 -4.47 1.96 33.77
C ASP A 184 -4.01 3.30 34.39
N GLY A 185 -4.59 4.43 33.96
CA GLY A 185 -4.40 5.76 34.55
C GLY A 185 -3.02 6.42 34.34
N ALA A 186 -1.96 5.64 34.17
CA ALA A 186 -0.66 6.09 33.68
C ALA A 186 -0.56 5.82 32.18
N ASP A 187 -0.63 6.88 31.38
CA ASP A 187 -0.53 6.79 29.92
C ASP A 187 0.91 6.37 29.54
N PRO A 188 1.11 5.17 28.96
CA PRO A 188 2.43 4.70 28.58
C PRO A 188 3.00 5.46 27.37
N PHE A 189 2.22 6.32 26.73
CA PHE A 189 2.60 7.04 25.52
C PHE A 189 3.15 8.45 25.77
N LYS A 190 3.02 8.99 26.99
CA LYS A 190 3.59 10.30 27.37
C LYS A 190 5.11 10.34 27.14
N GLY A 191 5.56 11.26 26.29
CA GLY A 191 6.95 11.48 25.89
C GLY A 191 7.48 10.55 24.79
N SER A 192 6.67 9.60 24.29
CA SER A 192 7.14 8.56 23.36
C SER A 192 6.70 8.73 21.90
N ILE A 193 5.75 9.64 21.65
CA ILE A 193 5.25 9.95 20.31
C ILE A 193 6.21 10.96 19.66
N PRO A 194 6.64 10.77 18.40
CA PRO A 194 7.51 11.75 17.74
C PRO A 194 6.87 13.13 17.69
N GLY A 195 7.58 14.15 18.17
CA GLY A 195 7.07 15.51 18.34
C GLY A 195 6.56 15.83 19.75
N ASP A 196 6.67 14.86 20.68
CA ASP A 196 6.41 14.97 22.12
C ASP A 196 7.72 15.19 22.93
N ASP A 197 8.86 15.10 22.25
CA ASP A 197 10.24 15.18 22.77
C ASP A 197 10.82 16.61 22.81
N LEU A 198 10.04 17.60 22.41
CA LEU A 198 10.42 19.01 22.52
C LEU A 198 9.84 19.56 23.83
N SER A 199 10.66 19.54 24.88
CA SER A 199 10.32 20.22 26.13
C SER A 199 10.13 21.72 25.88
N ASP A 200 9.27 22.39 26.65
CA ASP A 200 9.06 23.84 26.52
C ASP A 200 10.40 24.62 26.63
N ASP A 201 11.34 24.12 27.45
CA ASP A 201 12.68 24.68 27.62
C ASP A 201 13.55 24.52 26.35
N ASP A 202 13.52 23.36 25.69
CA ASP A 202 14.25 23.14 24.44
C ASP A 202 13.68 23.98 23.29
N LEU A 203 12.36 24.20 23.28
CA LEU A 203 11.66 25.06 22.33
C LEU A 203 11.96 26.55 22.53
N GLU A 204 12.01 27.03 23.78
CA GLU A 204 12.48 28.39 24.06
C GLU A 204 13.94 28.57 23.64
N ALA A 205 14.79 27.56 23.84
CA ALA A 205 16.18 27.61 23.40
C ALA A 205 16.33 27.66 21.87
N VAL A 206 15.56 26.86 21.09
CA VAL A 206 15.62 26.94 19.62
C VAL A 206 14.99 28.21 19.05
N VAL A 207 13.93 28.76 19.68
CA VAL A 207 13.31 30.02 19.26
C VAL A 207 14.23 31.20 19.57
N SER A 208 14.83 31.25 20.77
CA SER A 208 15.84 32.25 21.15
C SER A 208 17.10 32.16 20.28
N ALA A 209 17.54 30.96 19.93
CA ALA A 209 18.66 30.74 19.02
C ALA A 209 18.33 31.10 17.56
N ALA A 210 17.05 31.05 17.15
CA ALA A 210 16.58 31.50 15.85
C ALA A 210 16.47 33.04 15.79
N GLU A 211 16.01 33.68 16.87
CA GLU A 211 15.98 35.14 17.03
C GLU A 211 17.39 35.76 17.02
N THR A 212 18.33 35.10 17.69
CA THR A 212 19.73 35.56 17.78
C THR A 212 20.51 35.34 16.48
N ARG A 213 20.05 34.46 15.59
CA ARG A 213 20.71 34.16 14.31
C ARG A 213 20.63 35.29 13.27
N GLY A 214 19.76 36.28 13.50
CA GLY A 214 19.58 37.44 12.60
C GLY A 214 20.36 38.70 13.00
N PHE A 215 20.83 38.81 14.26
CA PHE A 215 21.59 39.97 14.71
C PHE A 215 23.09 39.69 14.61
N ARG A 216 23.78 40.44 13.73
CA ARG A 216 25.25 40.52 13.74
C ARG A 216 25.71 40.83 15.15
N GLN A 217 26.27 39.83 15.82
CA GLN A 217 27.03 40.03 17.05
C GLN A 217 28.30 40.79 16.68
N ASN A 218 28.23 42.11 16.74
CA ASN A 218 29.40 42.97 16.66
C ASN A 218 30.18 42.76 17.97
N ILE A 219 31.20 41.93 17.88
CA ILE A 219 32.27 41.80 18.87
C ILE A 219 32.96 43.16 18.98
N LYS A 220 33.07 43.68 20.20
CA LYS A 220 34.02 44.75 20.56
C LYS A 220 34.81 44.30 21.77
#